data_AF-A0A3D3ESU1-F1
#
_entry.id   AF-A0A3D3ESU1-F1
#
_cell.length_a   1.000
_cell.length_b   1.000
_cell.length_c   1.000
_cell.angle_alpha   90.00
_cell.angle_beta   90.00
_cell.angle_gamma   90.00
#
_symmetry.space_group_name_H-M   'P 1'
#
loop_
_entity.id
_entity.type
_entity.pdbx_description
1 polymer ?
#
loop_
_entity_poly.entity_id
_entity_poly.type
_entity_poly.pdbx_seq_one_letter_code
_entity_poly.pdbx_strand_id
1 'polypeptide(L)'
;FGEEPKILASLAKDPSTAKDPEGSYHDGLLELYKKLRPGEPLAVENAESLLNSMFFDARRYDLAKVGRYKFNKKLAFRNRIVGYVLAEDVVDRSTGEILAEAGTQVTDKLATLIQNAAVPSVVVQAEEHNVKVLSNMMVDINSYVDIDKKELGITELVYYPVLKKILEENTTAEDLREAIKKNVSELVPKHITREDIIASINYNIHLEYDIGYADDIDHLGNRRIRAVGELLQNQYRIGLSRMERVVRERMTTQDIESISPQSLINIKPVTAAVKEFFGSSQLSQFMDQHNPLGELTHKRRLSALGPGGLSRDRAGFEVRDVHYSHYGRMCPIETPEGPNIGLINSLATYARINEYGFIEAPYRKVDKTEPLSPRVTDEVVYMTADEEDKYIVAQANEPLDEEGHFINNSVSGRFKEETSSYDKEKVDYMDVSPKMVFSVATALIPFLENDDANRALMGANMQRQAVPLLFTEAPTVGTGIEAKAAIDSGVCIVSKKAGVVERVVAKEITIKNDDNTKSNYRLIKFAKSNQGTCINQRPVVNKGDRVEAG
;
A
#
# COMPACT_ATOMS: atom_id res chain seq x y z
N PHE A 1 14.82 -12.32 -27.00
CA PHE A 1 13.39 -12.16 -27.31
C PHE A 1 12.88 -13.14 -28.38
N GLY A 2 13.60 -14.23 -28.70
CA GLY A 2 13.20 -15.11 -29.81
C GLY A 2 13.28 -14.38 -31.15
N GLU A 3 12.45 -14.78 -32.11
CA GLU A 3 12.28 -14.11 -33.41
C GLU A 3 11.17 -13.03 -33.38
N GLU A 4 11.08 -12.27 -32.28
CA GLU A 4 10.06 -11.23 -32.12
C GLU A 4 10.24 -10.13 -33.20
N PRO A 5 9.28 -9.95 -34.13
CA PRO A 5 9.44 -9.06 -35.28
C PRO A 5 9.74 -7.61 -34.91
N LYS A 6 9.13 -7.10 -33.82
CA LYS A 6 9.33 -5.72 -33.36
C LYS A 6 10.75 -5.46 -32.85
N ILE A 7 11.33 -6.43 -32.16
CA ILE A 7 12.71 -6.32 -31.67
C ILE A 7 13.67 -6.38 -32.85
N LEU A 8 13.47 -7.28 -33.80
CA LEU A 8 14.28 -7.37 -35.03
C LEU A 8 14.22 -6.07 -35.85
N ALA A 9 13.02 -5.52 -36.03
CA ALA A 9 12.83 -4.24 -36.72
C ALA A 9 13.47 -3.05 -35.98
N SER A 10 13.52 -3.11 -34.64
CA SER A 10 14.17 -2.09 -33.80
C SER A 10 15.70 -2.18 -33.89
N LEU A 11 16.26 -3.41 -33.83
CA LEU A 11 17.70 -3.66 -33.97
C LEU A 11 18.21 -3.26 -35.36
N ALA A 12 17.40 -3.44 -36.41
CA ALA A 12 17.74 -2.99 -37.77
C ALA A 12 17.83 -1.46 -37.91
N LYS A 13 17.19 -0.71 -37.00
CA LYS A 13 17.21 0.77 -36.96
C LYS A 13 18.17 1.32 -35.92
N ASP A 14 18.83 0.46 -35.14
CA ASP A 14 19.71 0.90 -34.05
C ASP A 14 21.04 1.43 -34.62
N PRO A 15 21.43 2.69 -34.36
CA PRO A 15 22.72 3.22 -34.81
C PRO A 15 23.92 2.47 -34.25
N SER A 16 23.78 1.81 -33.09
CA SER A 16 24.86 1.07 -32.45
C SER A 16 25.20 -0.25 -33.15
N THR A 17 24.29 -0.80 -33.96
CA THR A 17 24.50 -2.00 -34.79
C THR A 17 24.96 -1.66 -36.21
N ALA A 18 25.14 -0.37 -36.53
CA ALA A 18 25.50 0.07 -37.88
C ALA A 18 26.91 -0.37 -38.32
N LYS A 19 27.83 -0.61 -37.37
CA LYS A 19 29.18 -1.13 -37.63
C LYS A 19 29.28 -2.65 -37.51
N ASP A 20 28.50 -3.22 -36.60
CA ASP A 20 28.46 -4.65 -36.33
C ASP A 20 26.99 -5.08 -36.20
N PRO A 21 26.46 -5.91 -37.12
CA PRO A 21 25.09 -6.41 -37.07
C PRO A 21 24.76 -7.21 -35.79
N GLU A 22 25.76 -7.78 -35.12
CA GLU A 22 25.57 -8.47 -33.83
C GLU A 22 25.47 -7.49 -32.65
N GLY A 23 25.87 -6.24 -32.87
CA GLY A 23 25.91 -5.17 -31.87
C GLY A 23 27.05 -5.32 -30.87
N SER A 24 27.56 -4.19 -30.37
CA SER A 24 28.58 -4.16 -29.32
C SER A 24 28.08 -3.44 -28.08
N TYR A 25 28.29 -4.02 -26.90
CA TYR A 25 27.97 -3.40 -25.61
C TYR A 25 28.59 -2.00 -25.48
N HIS A 26 29.82 -1.84 -25.99
CA HIS A 26 30.55 -0.59 -26.02
C HIS A 26 29.81 0.49 -26.83
N ASP A 27 29.43 0.17 -28.06
CA ASP A 27 28.82 1.14 -28.98
C ASP A 27 27.40 1.52 -28.53
N GLY A 28 26.65 0.57 -27.95
CA GLY A 28 25.36 0.84 -27.32
C GLY A 28 25.47 1.79 -26.13
N LEU A 29 26.45 1.58 -25.24
CA LEU A 29 26.70 2.47 -24.10
C LEU A 29 27.06 3.90 -24.55
N LEU A 30 27.91 4.03 -25.57
CA LEU A 30 28.32 5.34 -26.07
C LEU A 30 27.17 6.10 -26.74
N GLU A 31 26.33 5.42 -27.54
CA GLU A 31 25.15 6.06 -28.13
C GLU A 31 24.12 6.48 -27.08
N LEU A 32 23.92 5.68 -26.02
CA LEU A 32 23.08 6.08 -24.89
C LEU A 32 23.67 7.29 -24.15
N TYR A 33 24.97 7.29 -23.87
CA TYR A 33 25.65 8.39 -23.17
C TYR A 33 25.58 9.69 -23.96
N LYS A 34 25.80 9.61 -25.28
CA LYS A 34 25.69 10.75 -26.22
C LYS A 34 24.32 11.41 -26.17
N LYS A 35 23.25 10.62 -26.02
CA LYS A 35 21.88 11.13 -25.89
C LYS A 35 21.61 11.76 -24.52
N LEU A 36 22.14 11.19 -23.45
CA LEU A 36 21.95 11.70 -22.08
C LEU A 36 22.77 12.97 -21.81
N ARG A 37 23.99 13.04 -22.34
CA ARG A 37 24.94 14.15 -22.14
C ARG A 37 25.52 14.60 -23.48
N PRO A 38 24.75 15.38 -24.26
CA PRO A 38 25.24 15.88 -25.54
C PRO A 38 26.44 16.81 -25.33
N GLY A 39 27.57 16.51 -25.96
CA GLY A 39 28.76 17.36 -25.99
C GLY A 39 29.88 17.00 -24.99
N GLU A 40 29.68 16.02 -24.11
CA GLU A 40 30.78 15.49 -23.28
C GLU A 40 31.63 14.48 -24.07
N PRO A 41 32.95 14.36 -23.78
CA PRO A 41 33.80 13.37 -24.42
C PRO A 41 33.30 11.95 -24.12
N LEU A 42 33.14 11.17 -25.19
CA LEU A 42 32.65 9.80 -25.15
C LEU A 42 33.74 8.86 -24.61
N ALA A 43 33.60 8.46 -23.36
CA ALA A 43 34.42 7.42 -22.73
C ALA A 43 33.50 6.35 -22.13
N VAL A 44 33.86 5.10 -22.36
CA VAL A 44 33.06 3.92 -21.95
C VAL A 44 32.92 3.85 -20.45
N GLU A 45 34.01 4.06 -19.73
CA GLU A 45 34.04 4.03 -18.26
C GLU A 45 33.10 5.07 -17.65
N ASN A 46 33.05 6.27 -18.25
CA ASN A 46 32.14 7.33 -17.81
C ASN A 46 30.68 6.95 -18.10
N ALA A 47 30.42 6.35 -19.26
CA ALA A 47 29.09 5.91 -19.65
C ALA A 47 28.55 4.78 -18.75
N GLU A 48 29.37 3.77 -18.51
CA GLU A 48 29.03 2.66 -17.63
C GLU A 48 28.84 3.11 -16.18
N SER A 49 29.75 3.95 -15.66
CA SER A 49 29.64 4.52 -14.32
C SER A 49 28.37 5.36 -14.15
N LEU A 50 28.02 6.19 -15.16
CA LEU A 50 26.78 6.97 -15.13
C LEU A 50 25.56 6.06 -15.06
N LEU A 51 25.47 5.06 -15.95
CA LEU A 51 24.34 4.15 -16.02
C LEU A 51 24.17 3.34 -14.73
N ASN A 52 25.28 2.78 -14.22
CA ASN A 52 25.29 2.08 -12.93
C ASN A 52 24.83 2.99 -11.80
N SER A 53 25.30 4.24 -11.76
CA SER A 53 24.87 5.21 -10.74
C SER A 53 23.40 5.63 -10.86
N MET A 54 22.83 5.59 -12.06
CA MET A 54 21.45 6.03 -12.32
C MET A 54 20.43 4.97 -11.92
N PHE A 55 20.68 3.70 -12.23
CA PHE A 55 19.66 2.64 -12.09
C PHE A 55 20.06 1.53 -11.12
N PHE A 56 21.35 1.23 -10.98
CA PHE A 56 21.83 0.07 -10.22
C PHE A 56 22.45 0.43 -8.86
N ASP A 57 22.55 1.73 -8.52
CA ASP A 57 22.98 2.20 -7.22
C ASP A 57 21.78 2.44 -6.28
N ALA A 58 21.69 1.63 -5.22
CA ALA A 58 20.66 1.72 -4.18
C ALA A 58 20.60 3.09 -3.46
N ARG A 59 21.66 3.89 -3.52
CA ARG A 59 21.68 5.23 -2.92
C ARG A 59 20.95 6.27 -3.76
N ARG A 60 20.89 6.07 -5.08
CA ARG A 60 20.32 7.02 -6.05
C ARG A 60 18.97 6.54 -6.59
N TYR A 61 18.79 5.23 -6.72
CA TYR A 61 17.56 4.61 -7.20
C TYR A 61 16.97 3.70 -6.11
N ASP A 62 15.78 4.03 -5.61
CA ASP A 62 15.09 3.30 -4.54
C ASP A 62 13.60 3.12 -4.88
N LEU A 63 13.21 1.90 -5.21
CA LEU A 63 11.82 1.46 -5.39
C LEU A 63 11.08 1.37 -4.05
N ALA A 64 11.79 1.44 -2.93
CA ALA A 64 11.32 1.07 -1.61
C ALA A 64 10.79 -0.38 -1.56
N LYS A 65 10.32 -0.81 -0.38
CA LYS A 65 9.72 -2.13 -0.19
C LYS A 65 8.50 -2.33 -1.10
N VAL A 66 7.64 -1.31 -1.18
CA VAL A 66 6.38 -1.36 -1.92
C VAL A 66 6.59 -1.45 -3.43
N GLY A 67 7.56 -0.70 -3.98
CA GLY A 67 7.82 -0.73 -5.42
C GLY A 67 8.31 -2.11 -5.86
N ARG A 68 9.22 -2.73 -5.09
CA ARG A 68 9.68 -4.11 -5.34
C ARG A 68 8.53 -5.11 -5.25
N TYR A 69 7.67 -5.02 -4.24
CA TYR A 69 6.46 -5.86 -4.11
C TYR A 69 5.54 -5.76 -5.35
N LYS A 70 5.17 -4.54 -5.76
CA LYS A 70 4.29 -4.33 -6.92
C LYS A 70 4.94 -4.76 -8.23
N PHE A 71 6.23 -4.51 -8.41
CA PHE A 71 6.97 -4.92 -9.59
C PHE A 71 7.01 -6.45 -9.73
N ASN A 72 7.31 -7.14 -8.62
CA ASN A 72 7.30 -8.61 -8.57
C ASN A 72 5.89 -9.18 -8.81
N LYS A 73 4.84 -8.53 -8.28
CA LYS A 73 3.44 -8.94 -8.52
C LYS A 73 3.02 -8.76 -9.97
N LYS A 74 3.41 -7.65 -10.62
CA LYS A 74 3.05 -7.34 -12.02
C LYS A 74 3.80 -8.22 -13.01
N LEU A 75 5.11 -8.40 -12.82
CA LEU A 75 5.95 -9.24 -13.68
C LEU A 75 6.00 -10.71 -13.24
N ALA A 76 5.17 -11.11 -12.29
CA ALA A 76 5.11 -12.48 -11.80
C ALA A 76 4.97 -13.45 -12.97
N PHE A 77 5.97 -14.30 -13.14
CA PHE A 77 6.06 -15.17 -14.30
C PHE A 77 4.85 -16.08 -14.41
N ARG A 78 4.37 -16.61 -13.26
CA ARG A 78 3.18 -17.45 -13.19
C ARG A 78 1.94 -16.81 -13.80
N ASN A 79 1.70 -15.52 -13.55
CA ASN A 79 0.47 -14.83 -13.97
C ASN A 79 0.39 -14.70 -15.50
N ARG A 80 1.52 -14.81 -16.20
CA ARG A 80 1.61 -14.65 -17.66
C ARG A 80 1.52 -15.98 -18.41
N ILE A 81 1.84 -17.09 -17.76
CA ILE A 81 1.89 -18.42 -18.38
C ILE A 81 0.65 -19.26 -18.06
N VAL A 82 -0.07 -18.97 -16.98
CA VAL A 82 -1.29 -19.71 -16.59
C VAL A 82 -2.33 -19.66 -17.71
N GLY A 83 -2.89 -20.82 -18.03
CA GLY A 83 -3.93 -21.00 -19.07
C GLY A 83 -3.37 -21.28 -20.46
N TYR A 84 -2.12 -20.94 -20.75
CA TYR A 84 -1.47 -21.17 -22.03
C TYR A 84 -0.87 -22.58 -22.15
N VAL A 85 -0.68 -23.04 -23.39
CA VAL A 85 -0.03 -24.32 -23.71
C VAL A 85 1.46 -24.08 -23.98
N LEU A 86 2.32 -24.94 -23.46
CA LEU A 86 3.76 -24.87 -23.67
C LEU A 86 4.13 -25.31 -25.09
N ALA A 87 4.92 -24.51 -25.80
CA ALA A 87 5.40 -24.86 -27.14
C ALA A 87 6.71 -25.67 -27.12
N GLU A 88 7.49 -25.54 -26.05
CA GLU A 88 8.79 -26.20 -25.85
C GLU A 88 8.84 -26.83 -24.46
N ASP A 89 9.68 -27.85 -24.30
CA ASP A 89 9.94 -28.47 -23.00
C ASP A 89 10.56 -27.47 -22.04
N VAL A 90 10.02 -27.41 -20.81
CA VAL A 90 10.52 -26.52 -19.77
C VAL A 90 11.52 -27.29 -18.91
N VAL A 91 12.80 -26.95 -19.05
CA VAL A 91 13.89 -27.59 -18.33
C VAL A 91 14.39 -26.69 -17.21
N ASP A 92 14.54 -27.25 -16.02
CA ASP A 92 15.26 -26.59 -14.94
C ASP A 92 16.77 -26.62 -15.23
N ARG A 93 17.40 -25.45 -15.32
CA ARG A 93 18.83 -25.35 -15.61
C ARG A 93 19.73 -25.78 -14.45
N SER A 94 19.18 -25.87 -13.24
CA SER A 94 19.92 -26.25 -12.04
C SER A 94 19.98 -27.76 -11.84
N THR A 95 18.86 -28.47 -12.06
CA THR A 95 18.77 -29.93 -11.90
C THR A 95 18.89 -30.68 -13.22
N GLY A 96 18.62 -30.03 -14.35
CA GLY A 96 18.52 -30.66 -15.66
C GLY A 96 17.23 -31.46 -15.87
N GLU A 97 16.28 -31.38 -14.93
CA GLU A 97 15.01 -32.09 -15.00
C GLU A 97 14.01 -31.35 -15.89
N ILE A 98 13.21 -32.13 -16.64
CA ILE A 98 12.09 -31.60 -17.42
C ILE A 98 10.92 -31.38 -16.46
N LEU A 99 10.57 -30.12 -16.22
CA LEU A 99 9.45 -29.74 -15.35
C LEU A 99 8.10 -29.95 -16.03
N ALA A 100 8.05 -29.75 -17.35
CA ALA A 100 6.86 -29.95 -18.17
C ALA A 100 7.25 -30.20 -19.63
N GLU A 101 6.53 -31.12 -20.26
CA GLU A 101 6.67 -31.43 -21.69
C GLU A 101 5.88 -30.45 -22.56
N ALA A 102 6.36 -30.24 -23.78
CA ALA A 102 5.66 -29.49 -24.82
C ALA A 102 4.23 -30.03 -25.04
N GLY A 103 3.27 -29.13 -25.20
CA GLY A 103 1.85 -29.44 -25.33
C GLY A 103 1.08 -29.50 -24.01
N THR A 104 1.75 -29.39 -22.86
CA THR A 104 1.08 -29.34 -21.55
C THR A 104 0.42 -27.97 -21.32
N GLN A 105 -0.84 -27.97 -20.88
CA GLN A 105 -1.52 -26.75 -20.44
C GLN A 105 -1.05 -26.34 -19.03
N VAL A 106 -0.66 -25.09 -18.88
CA VAL A 106 -0.09 -24.59 -17.63
C VAL A 106 -1.19 -24.30 -16.60
N THR A 107 -1.24 -25.11 -15.55
CA THR A 107 -2.06 -24.89 -14.36
C THR A 107 -1.36 -23.93 -13.37
N ASP A 108 -2.11 -23.32 -12.44
CA ASP A 108 -1.55 -22.40 -11.43
C ASP A 108 -0.43 -23.03 -10.58
N LYS A 109 -0.58 -24.33 -10.25
CA LYS A 109 0.43 -25.10 -9.52
C LYS A 109 1.70 -25.26 -10.35
N LEU A 110 1.56 -25.66 -11.60
CA LEU A 110 2.70 -25.84 -12.51
C LEU A 110 3.41 -24.51 -12.77
N ALA A 111 2.65 -23.43 -12.96
CA ALA A 111 3.20 -22.08 -13.15
C ALA A 111 4.03 -21.62 -11.95
N THR A 112 3.58 -21.93 -10.74
CA THR A 112 4.31 -21.62 -9.51
C THR A 112 5.60 -22.43 -9.40
N LEU A 113 5.59 -23.71 -9.77
CA LEU A 113 6.80 -24.55 -9.83
C LEU A 113 7.81 -23.99 -10.84
N ILE A 114 7.37 -23.66 -12.05
CA ILE A 114 8.21 -23.08 -13.11
C ILE A 114 8.85 -21.75 -12.65
N GLN A 115 8.06 -20.88 -12.00
CA GLN A 115 8.59 -19.62 -11.45
C GLN A 115 9.64 -19.88 -10.39
N ASN A 116 9.37 -20.79 -9.45
CA ASN A 116 10.28 -21.07 -8.33
C ASN A 116 11.54 -21.80 -8.78
N ALA A 117 11.52 -22.58 -9.86
CA ALA A 117 12.70 -23.18 -10.48
C ALA A 117 13.62 -22.17 -11.19
N ALA A 118 13.32 -20.86 -11.11
CA ALA A 118 14.12 -19.79 -11.71
C ALA A 118 14.36 -19.94 -13.22
N VAL A 119 13.37 -20.48 -13.95
CA VAL A 119 13.47 -20.64 -15.41
C VAL A 119 13.54 -19.26 -16.08
N PRO A 120 14.57 -18.94 -16.89
CA PRO A 120 14.73 -17.60 -17.47
C PRO A 120 13.67 -17.24 -18.52
N SER A 121 13.16 -18.23 -19.24
CA SER A 121 12.17 -18.02 -20.29
C SER A 121 11.41 -19.29 -20.61
N VAL A 122 10.15 -19.13 -21.00
CA VAL A 122 9.29 -20.21 -21.51
C VAL A 122 8.68 -19.75 -22.83
N VAL A 123 8.49 -20.67 -23.76
CA VAL A 123 7.78 -20.41 -25.02
C VAL A 123 6.37 -20.96 -24.88
N VAL A 124 5.38 -20.08 -25.00
CA VAL A 124 3.96 -20.43 -24.96
C VAL A 124 3.35 -20.31 -26.35
N GLN A 125 2.39 -21.16 -26.64
CA GLN A 125 1.61 -21.08 -27.87
C GLN A 125 0.51 -20.02 -27.68
N ALA A 126 0.66 -18.87 -28.36
CA ALA A 126 -0.42 -17.89 -28.49
C ALA A 126 -1.23 -18.17 -29.77
N GLU A 127 -2.30 -17.41 -30.02
CA GLU A 127 -3.23 -17.68 -31.13
C GLU A 127 -2.55 -17.64 -32.51
N GLU A 128 -1.65 -16.70 -32.76
CA GLU A 128 -1.02 -16.50 -34.07
C GLU A 128 0.41 -17.06 -34.19
N HIS A 129 1.19 -17.04 -33.11
CA HIS A 129 2.58 -17.50 -33.09
C HIS A 129 3.05 -17.92 -31.70
N ASN A 130 4.18 -18.63 -31.66
CA ASN A 130 4.84 -18.99 -30.41
C ASN A 130 5.52 -17.76 -29.80
N VAL A 131 5.16 -17.46 -28.55
CA VAL A 131 5.60 -16.25 -27.85
C VAL A 131 6.55 -16.62 -26.73
N LYS A 132 7.74 -15.99 -26.71
CA LYS A 132 8.75 -16.21 -25.68
C LYS A 132 8.53 -15.28 -24.49
N VAL A 133 8.04 -15.83 -23.38
CA VAL A 133 7.82 -15.12 -22.11
C VAL A 133 9.09 -15.16 -21.28
N LEU A 134 9.57 -13.98 -20.86
CA LEU A 134 10.78 -13.83 -20.04
C LEU A 134 10.43 -13.64 -18.56
N SER A 135 11.23 -14.27 -17.70
CA SER A 135 11.14 -14.14 -16.24
C SER A 135 12.05 -13.03 -15.72
N ASN A 136 11.67 -12.38 -14.62
CA ASN A 136 12.52 -11.45 -13.90
C ASN A 136 13.42 -12.14 -12.84
N MET A 137 13.47 -13.48 -12.85
CA MET A 137 14.33 -14.31 -11.98
C MET A 137 14.06 -14.12 -10.47
N MET A 138 12.82 -13.80 -10.11
CA MET A 138 12.38 -13.66 -8.73
C MET A 138 11.69 -14.95 -8.27
N VAL A 139 12.21 -15.55 -7.19
CA VAL A 139 11.78 -16.86 -6.68
C VAL A 139 11.34 -16.82 -5.23
N ASP A 140 10.54 -17.81 -4.86
CA ASP A 140 10.21 -18.05 -3.47
C ASP A 140 11.37 -18.75 -2.73
N ILE A 141 11.91 -18.12 -1.69
CA ILE A 141 13.01 -18.67 -0.88
C ILE A 141 12.63 -19.99 -0.20
N ASN A 142 11.36 -20.21 0.16
CA ASN A 142 10.93 -21.44 0.82
C ASN A 142 11.03 -22.67 -0.08
N SER A 143 11.14 -22.48 -1.39
CA SER A 143 11.38 -23.60 -2.32
C SER A 143 12.82 -24.12 -2.27
N TYR A 144 13.75 -23.33 -1.71
CA TYR A 144 15.17 -23.65 -1.65
C TYR A 144 15.67 -23.89 -0.22
N VAL A 145 15.02 -23.28 0.77
CA VAL A 145 15.45 -23.30 2.17
C VAL A 145 14.26 -23.62 3.06
N ASP A 146 14.40 -24.62 3.92
CA ASP A 146 13.39 -25.02 4.92
C ASP A 146 13.46 -24.13 6.18
N ILE A 147 13.36 -22.81 5.99
CA ILE A 147 13.35 -21.81 7.06
C ILE A 147 12.22 -20.83 6.78
N ASP A 148 11.46 -20.45 7.81
CA ASP A 148 10.39 -19.45 7.65
C ASP A 148 10.97 -18.09 7.23
N LYS A 149 10.46 -17.56 6.10
CA LYS A 149 10.82 -16.25 5.55
C LYS A 149 10.72 -15.12 6.58
N LYS A 150 9.71 -15.21 7.46
CA LYS A 150 9.47 -14.18 8.48
C LYS A 150 10.61 -14.10 9.48
N GLU A 151 11.22 -15.24 9.85
CA GLU A 151 12.38 -15.27 10.74
C GLU A 151 13.66 -14.71 10.09
N LEU A 152 13.72 -14.76 8.76
CA LEU A 152 14.81 -14.20 7.95
C LEU A 152 14.61 -12.71 7.64
N GLY A 153 13.45 -12.13 7.99
CA GLY A 153 13.10 -10.75 7.68
C GLY A 153 12.78 -10.51 6.20
N ILE A 154 12.53 -11.57 5.44
CA ILE A 154 12.20 -11.51 4.01
C ILE A 154 10.68 -11.66 3.87
N THR A 155 10.03 -10.66 3.30
CA THR A 155 8.58 -10.74 2.97
C THR A 155 8.33 -10.92 1.49
N GLU A 156 9.32 -10.64 0.65
CA GLU A 156 9.20 -10.57 -0.81
C GLU A 156 9.83 -11.79 -1.49
N LEU A 157 9.56 -11.93 -2.80
CA LEU A 157 10.34 -12.82 -3.65
C LEU A 157 11.80 -12.34 -3.72
N VAL A 158 12.69 -13.32 -3.85
CA VAL A 158 14.13 -13.16 -3.76
C VAL A 158 14.76 -13.29 -5.13
N TYR A 159 15.79 -12.48 -5.40
CA TYR A 159 16.51 -12.48 -6.65
C TYR A 159 17.44 -13.70 -6.75
N TYR A 160 17.11 -14.63 -7.66
CA TYR A 160 17.75 -15.94 -7.75
C TYR A 160 19.27 -15.90 -8.01
N PRO A 161 19.82 -15.03 -8.88
CA PRO A 161 21.27 -15.02 -9.13
C PRO A 161 22.12 -14.70 -7.91
N VAL A 162 21.59 -13.92 -6.95
CA VAL A 162 22.26 -13.68 -5.66
C VAL A 162 22.07 -14.87 -4.73
N LEU A 163 20.85 -15.43 -4.68
CA LEU A 163 20.55 -16.61 -3.87
C LEU A 163 21.43 -17.81 -4.28
N LYS A 164 21.62 -18.04 -5.57
CA LYS A 164 22.46 -19.11 -6.11
C LYS A 164 23.90 -19.00 -5.62
N LYS A 165 24.49 -17.80 -5.66
CA LYS A 165 25.85 -17.56 -5.12
C LYS A 165 25.94 -17.91 -3.64
N ILE A 166 24.94 -17.49 -2.85
CA ILE A 166 24.91 -17.75 -1.40
C ILE A 166 24.78 -19.25 -1.11
N LEU A 167 23.97 -19.98 -1.89
CA LEU A 167 23.80 -21.43 -1.77
C LEU A 167 25.07 -22.20 -2.19
N GLU A 168 25.82 -21.71 -3.18
CA GLU A 168 27.10 -22.30 -3.60
C GLU A 168 28.23 -22.05 -2.58
N GLU A 169 28.21 -20.89 -1.91
CA GLU A 169 29.25 -20.49 -0.95
C GLU A 169 29.06 -21.07 0.46
N ASN A 170 27.83 -21.46 0.85
CA ASN A 170 27.52 -21.88 2.22
C ASN A 170 26.83 -23.26 2.22
N THR A 171 27.42 -24.23 2.93
CA THR A 171 26.94 -25.61 2.97
C THR A 171 26.18 -25.96 4.25
N THR A 172 26.37 -25.21 5.35
CA THR A 172 25.70 -25.44 6.63
C THR A 172 24.44 -24.60 6.77
N ALA A 173 23.38 -25.15 7.37
CA ALA A 173 22.11 -24.44 7.56
C ALA A 173 22.21 -23.19 8.47
N GLU A 174 23.13 -23.18 9.43
CA GLU A 174 23.38 -22.02 10.30
C GLU A 174 24.12 -20.90 9.56
N ASP A 175 25.19 -21.24 8.83
CA ASP A 175 25.95 -20.29 8.00
C ASP A 175 25.07 -19.69 6.91
N LEU A 176 24.22 -20.51 6.29
CA LEU A 176 23.25 -20.07 5.29
C LEU A 176 22.27 -19.04 5.88
N ARG A 177 21.76 -19.28 7.09
CA ARG A 177 20.87 -18.35 7.79
C ARG A 177 21.56 -17.01 8.06
N GLU A 178 22.82 -17.02 8.50
CA GLU A 178 23.58 -15.80 8.76
C GLU A 178 23.92 -15.05 7.46
N ALA A 179 24.34 -15.76 6.42
CA ALA A 179 24.64 -15.19 5.11
C ALA A 179 23.40 -14.54 4.48
N ILE A 180 22.24 -15.21 4.55
CA ILE A 180 20.96 -14.65 4.08
C ILE A 180 20.63 -13.36 4.84
N LYS A 181 20.74 -13.36 6.18
CA LYS A 181 20.47 -12.17 7.02
C LYS A 181 21.41 -11.01 6.70
N LYS A 182 22.67 -11.28 6.39
CA LYS A 182 23.66 -10.27 6.00
C LYS A 182 23.35 -9.68 4.63
N ASN A 183 22.90 -10.50 3.68
CA ASN A 183 22.72 -10.14 2.27
C ASN A 183 21.25 -9.86 1.89
N VAL A 184 20.35 -9.63 2.85
CA VAL A 184 18.92 -9.33 2.59
C VAL A 184 18.75 -8.18 1.58
N SER A 185 19.61 -7.16 1.64
CA SER A 185 19.52 -6.00 0.75
C SER A 185 19.85 -6.33 -0.71
N GLU A 186 20.65 -7.37 -0.95
CA GLU A 186 21.01 -7.85 -2.29
C GLU A 186 20.02 -8.91 -2.79
N LEU A 187 19.49 -9.73 -1.87
CA LEU A 187 18.45 -10.71 -2.14
C LEU A 187 17.12 -10.06 -2.51
N VAL A 188 16.79 -8.94 -1.88
CA VAL A 188 15.61 -8.12 -2.20
C VAL A 188 16.11 -6.73 -2.64
N PRO A 189 16.62 -6.61 -3.88
CA PRO A 189 17.21 -5.37 -4.35
C PRO A 189 16.15 -4.28 -4.41
N LYS A 190 16.42 -3.15 -3.76
CA LYS A 190 15.55 -1.96 -3.81
C LYS A 190 15.76 -1.11 -5.05
N HIS A 191 16.79 -1.38 -5.84
CA HIS A 191 16.97 -0.78 -7.16
C HIS A 191 16.46 -1.74 -8.25
N ILE A 192 16.29 -1.27 -9.48
CA ILE A 192 15.88 -2.09 -10.62
C ILE A 192 17.01 -3.06 -11.03
N THR A 193 16.70 -4.27 -11.50
CA THR A 193 17.68 -5.22 -12.06
C THR A 193 17.67 -5.21 -13.60
N ARG A 194 18.62 -5.90 -14.24
CA ARG A 194 18.65 -5.99 -15.72
C ARG A 194 17.50 -6.85 -16.23
N GLU A 195 17.22 -7.92 -15.51
CA GLU A 195 16.15 -8.89 -15.72
C GLU A 195 14.79 -8.21 -15.61
N ASP A 196 14.61 -7.32 -14.63
CA ASP A 196 13.43 -6.48 -14.48
C ASP A 196 13.16 -5.62 -15.74
N ILE A 197 14.19 -5.00 -16.31
CA ILE A 197 14.08 -4.15 -17.51
C ILE A 197 13.68 -5.01 -18.72
N ILE A 198 14.37 -6.13 -18.93
CA ILE A 198 14.11 -7.04 -20.04
C ILE A 198 12.69 -7.62 -19.95
N ALA A 199 12.28 -8.06 -18.76
CA ALA A 199 10.94 -8.59 -18.52
C ALA A 199 9.85 -7.52 -18.70
N SER A 200 10.13 -6.25 -18.35
CA SER A 200 9.21 -5.13 -18.58
C SER A 200 8.98 -4.85 -20.06
N ILE A 201 10.06 -4.82 -20.85
CA ILE A 201 9.97 -4.66 -22.32
C ILE A 201 9.18 -5.83 -22.93
N ASN A 202 9.48 -7.05 -22.47
CA ASN A 202 8.75 -8.24 -22.90
C ASN A 202 7.26 -8.18 -22.54
N TYR A 203 6.91 -7.72 -21.34
CA TYR A 203 5.52 -7.55 -20.92
C TYR A 203 4.79 -6.53 -21.81
N ASN A 204 5.43 -5.39 -22.11
CA ASN A 204 4.83 -4.34 -22.93
C ASN A 204 4.51 -4.82 -24.35
N ILE A 205 5.40 -5.60 -24.96
CA ILE A 205 5.15 -6.20 -26.29
C ILE A 205 3.98 -7.19 -26.23
N HIS A 206 3.92 -8.00 -25.17
CA HIS A 206 2.94 -9.08 -25.01
C HIS A 206 1.52 -8.61 -24.72
N LEU A 207 1.32 -7.33 -24.34
CA LEU A 207 0.00 -6.75 -24.19
C LEU A 207 -0.82 -6.79 -25.48
N GLU A 208 -0.17 -6.78 -26.65
CA GLU A 208 -0.85 -6.92 -27.95
C GLU A 208 -1.25 -8.36 -28.25
N TYR A 209 -0.59 -9.34 -27.61
CA TYR A 209 -0.89 -10.76 -27.76
C TYR A 209 -1.83 -11.28 -26.66
N ASP A 210 -2.51 -10.38 -25.94
CA ASP A 210 -3.39 -10.69 -24.80
C ASP A 210 -2.71 -11.48 -23.65
N ILE A 211 -1.37 -11.46 -23.60
CA ILE A 211 -0.57 -12.06 -22.53
C ILE A 211 -0.24 -10.97 -21.49
N GLY A 212 -1.23 -10.69 -20.63
CA GLY A 212 -1.15 -9.69 -19.56
C GLY A 212 -2.40 -8.83 -19.51
N TYR A 213 -2.36 -7.76 -18.73
CA TYR A 213 -3.46 -6.80 -18.65
C TYR A 213 -2.93 -5.37 -18.53
N ALA A 214 -3.69 -4.41 -19.06
CA ALA A 214 -3.42 -2.98 -18.89
C ALA A 214 -3.70 -2.56 -17.44
N ASP A 215 -2.90 -1.63 -16.91
CA ASP A 215 -3.10 -1.11 -15.56
C ASP A 215 -4.03 0.10 -15.59
N ASP A 216 -5.02 0.09 -14.70
CA ASP A 216 -5.86 1.25 -14.40
C ASP A 216 -5.15 2.17 -13.39
N ILE A 217 -4.99 3.44 -13.76
CA ILE A 217 -4.30 4.46 -12.97
C ILE A 217 -5.09 4.83 -11.70
N ASP A 218 -6.41 4.70 -11.72
CA ASP A 218 -7.32 5.18 -10.68
C ASP A 218 -7.69 4.10 -9.68
N HIS A 219 -7.49 2.83 -10.05
CA HIS A 219 -7.65 1.68 -9.17
C HIS A 219 -6.86 1.83 -7.86
N LEU A 220 -7.51 1.63 -6.70
CA LEU A 220 -6.87 1.77 -5.39
C LEU A 220 -5.76 0.75 -5.12
N GLY A 221 -5.66 -0.29 -5.93
CA GLY A 221 -4.50 -1.17 -5.93
C GLY A 221 -3.22 -0.49 -6.43
N ASN A 222 -3.33 0.56 -7.23
CA ASN A 222 -2.20 1.30 -7.80
C ASN A 222 -1.93 2.63 -7.09
N ARG A 223 -2.85 3.06 -6.22
CA ARG A 223 -2.72 4.24 -5.37
C ARG A 223 -2.50 3.84 -3.93
N ARG A 224 -1.51 4.44 -3.26
CA ARG A 224 -1.21 4.16 -1.84
C ARG A 224 -1.15 5.41 -1.01
N ILE A 225 -1.46 5.26 0.27
CA ILE A 225 -1.36 6.31 1.27
C ILE A 225 0.07 6.35 1.80
N ARG A 226 0.64 7.56 1.84
CA ARG A 226 1.86 7.84 2.59
C ARG A 226 1.49 8.44 3.93
N ALA A 227 1.71 7.69 5.00
CA ALA A 227 1.49 8.17 6.36
C ALA A 227 2.61 9.15 6.80
N VAL A 228 2.36 9.86 7.90
CA VAL A 228 3.32 10.84 8.46
C VAL A 228 4.70 10.25 8.72
N GLY A 229 4.78 8.98 9.15
CA GLY A 229 6.04 8.29 9.43
C GLY A 229 6.93 8.18 8.19
N GLU A 230 6.37 7.81 7.04
CA GLU A 230 7.12 7.69 5.79
C GLU A 230 7.54 9.06 5.25
N LEU A 231 6.63 10.05 5.29
CA LEU A 231 6.96 11.41 4.87
C LEU A 231 8.09 12.00 5.70
N LEU A 232 8.05 11.80 7.02
CA LEU A 232 9.10 12.26 7.93
C LEU A 232 10.41 11.50 7.70
N GLN A 233 10.37 10.19 7.47
CA GLN A 233 11.54 9.38 7.14
C GLN A 233 12.24 9.89 5.89
N ASN A 234 11.49 10.27 4.85
CA ASN A 234 12.06 10.82 3.62
C ASN A 234 12.77 12.15 3.87
N GLN A 235 12.16 13.05 4.65
CA GLN A 235 12.80 14.32 5.01
C GLN A 235 14.03 14.12 5.88
N TYR A 236 13.97 13.17 6.81
CA TYR A 236 15.12 12.80 7.65
C TYR A 236 16.27 12.23 6.81
N ARG A 237 15.97 11.38 5.81
CA ARG A 237 16.96 10.84 4.86
C ARG A 237 17.65 11.95 4.07
N ILE A 238 16.91 12.95 3.58
CA ILE A 238 17.47 14.13 2.91
C ILE A 238 18.40 14.89 3.87
N GLY A 239 17.96 15.10 5.11
CA GLY A 239 18.77 15.75 6.15
C GLY A 239 20.08 15.00 6.45
N LEU A 240 20.02 13.67 6.55
CA LEU A 240 21.18 12.81 6.77
C LEU A 240 22.13 12.80 5.57
N SER A 241 21.61 12.77 4.33
CA SER A 241 22.46 12.83 3.13
C SER A 241 23.25 14.15 3.06
N ARG A 242 22.61 15.28 3.42
CA ARG A 242 23.30 16.57 3.54
C ARG A 242 24.36 16.54 4.65
N MET A 243 24.06 15.91 5.79
CA MET A 243 25.01 15.74 6.89
C MET A 243 26.20 14.87 6.49
N GLU A 244 25.97 13.76 5.77
CA GLU A 244 27.03 12.86 5.28
C GLU A 244 28.04 13.63 4.42
N ARG A 245 27.56 14.49 3.53
CA ARG A 245 28.44 15.33 2.71
C ARG A 245 29.32 16.24 3.57
N VAL A 246 28.75 16.91 4.58
CA VAL A 246 29.50 17.78 5.50
C VAL A 246 30.53 16.98 6.31
N VAL A 247 30.16 15.78 6.76
CA VAL A 247 31.08 14.88 7.48
C VAL A 247 32.26 14.50 6.57
N ARG A 248 31.98 14.12 5.32
CA ARG A 248 33.01 13.74 4.33
C ARG A 248 33.96 14.89 4.03
N GLU A 249 33.44 16.10 3.82
CA GLU A 249 34.25 17.32 3.60
C GLU A 249 35.13 17.66 4.84
N ARG A 250 34.61 17.44 6.06
CA ARG A 250 35.39 17.67 7.29
C ARG A 250 36.47 16.62 7.51
N MET A 251 36.19 15.36 7.18
CA MET A 251 37.17 14.28 7.28
C MET A 251 38.38 14.49 6.36
N THR A 252 38.19 15.11 5.19
CA THR A 252 39.31 15.45 4.29
C THR A 252 40.11 16.67 4.74
N THR A 253 39.53 17.53 5.58
CA THR A 253 40.13 18.82 5.95
C THR A 253 40.80 18.79 7.33
N GLN A 254 40.36 17.92 8.24
CA GLN A 254 40.88 17.85 9.62
C GLN A 254 41.99 16.81 9.77
N ASP A 255 42.96 17.10 10.62
CA ASP A 255 44.07 16.19 10.94
C ASP A 255 43.60 15.01 11.80
N ILE A 256 43.93 13.80 11.36
CA ILE A 256 43.46 12.51 11.89
C ILE A 256 43.65 12.36 13.40
N GLU A 257 44.72 12.94 13.96
CA GLU A 257 45.07 12.83 15.39
C GLU A 257 44.14 13.65 16.31
N SER A 258 43.41 14.64 15.78
CA SER A 258 42.54 15.54 16.55
C SER A 258 41.04 15.27 16.36
N ILE A 259 40.68 14.29 15.53
CA ILE A 259 39.29 14.05 15.13
C ILE A 259 38.51 13.36 16.25
N SER A 260 37.39 13.97 16.65
CA SER A 260 36.36 13.32 17.46
C SER A 260 35.07 13.20 16.65
N PRO A 261 34.23 12.16 16.86
CA PRO A 261 32.95 12.05 16.17
C PRO A 261 32.04 13.27 16.36
N GLN A 262 32.11 13.91 17.53
CA GLN A 262 31.34 15.12 17.82
C GLN A 262 31.78 16.34 16.98
N SER A 263 33.07 16.47 16.64
CA SER A 263 33.55 17.59 15.80
C SER A 263 33.14 17.43 14.33
N LEU A 264 32.93 16.20 13.88
CA LEU A 264 32.50 15.90 12.51
C LEU A 264 30.99 16.10 12.30
N ILE A 265 30.17 15.75 13.30
CA ILE A 265 28.71 15.74 13.17
C ILE A 265 28.13 17.15 13.31
N ASN A 266 27.38 17.58 12.29
CA ASN A 266 26.59 18.81 12.31
C ASN A 266 25.10 18.48 12.16
N ILE A 267 24.30 18.71 13.21
CA ILE A 267 22.86 18.40 13.23
C ILE A 267 21.96 19.46 12.57
N LYS A 268 22.50 20.63 12.21
CA LYS A 268 21.71 21.73 11.63
C LYS A 268 20.96 21.32 10.35
N PRO A 269 21.54 20.58 9.39
CA PRO A 269 20.82 20.16 8.18
C PRO A 269 19.61 19.26 8.46
N VAL A 270 19.73 18.35 9.43
CA VAL A 270 18.65 17.44 9.83
C VAL A 270 17.52 18.21 10.53
N THR A 271 17.87 19.03 11.53
CA THR A 271 16.87 19.83 12.25
C THR A 271 16.17 20.85 11.34
N ALA A 272 16.87 21.43 10.38
CA ALA A 272 16.28 22.33 9.39
C ALA A 272 15.26 21.62 8.49
N ALA A 273 15.60 20.44 7.95
CA ALA A 273 14.69 19.66 7.10
C ALA A 273 13.40 19.27 7.84
N VAL A 274 13.50 18.87 9.11
CA VAL A 274 12.32 18.53 9.93
C VAL A 274 11.48 19.76 10.25
N LYS A 275 12.09 20.89 10.59
CA LYS A 275 11.37 22.15 10.85
C LYS A 275 10.66 22.68 9.61
N GLU A 276 11.32 22.61 8.46
CA GLU A 276 10.73 22.98 7.18
C GLU A 276 9.51 22.09 6.88
N PHE A 277 9.63 20.78 7.05
CA PHE A 277 8.51 19.86 6.86
C PHE A 277 7.27 20.21 7.71
N PHE A 278 7.43 20.41 9.02
CA PHE A 278 6.27 20.73 9.88
C PHE A 278 5.78 22.17 9.73
N GLY A 279 6.66 23.10 9.33
CA GLY A 279 6.33 24.52 9.24
C GLY A 279 5.75 24.98 7.91
N SER A 280 6.19 24.40 6.78
CA SER A 280 5.84 24.87 5.44
C SER A 280 5.18 23.82 4.54
N SER A 281 5.14 22.54 4.94
CA SER A 281 4.48 21.51 4.13
C SER A 281 2.97 21.75 4.01
N GLN A 282 2.44 21.62 2.80
CA GLN A 282 1.00 21.70 2.52
C GLN A 282 0.18 20.63 3.25
N LEU A 283 0.82 19.52 3.62
CA LEU A 283 0.20 18.42 4.36
C LEU A 283 0.23 18.65 5.88
N SER A 284 1.07 19.59 6.36
CA SER A 284 1.10 20.00 7.77
C SER A 284 0.10 21.15 7.97
N GLN A 285 -1.15 20.79 8.23
CA GLN A 285 -2.25 21.74 8.33
C GLN A 285 -2.63 22.01 9.78
N PHE A 286 -3.12 23.22 10.06
CA PHE A 286 -3.76 23.50 11.35
C PHE A 286 -4.99 22.62 11.50
N MET A 287 -5.08 21.94 12.63
CA MET A 287 -6.18 21.04 12.89
C MET A 287 -7.50 21.82 13.00
N ASP A 288 -8.51 21.36 12.28
CA ASP A 288 -9.88 21.81 12.43
C ASP A 288 -10.46 21.30 13.76
N GLN A 289 -10.78 22.23 14.66
CA GLN A 289 -11.27 22.00 16.01
C GLN A 289 -12.57 22.79 16.27
N HIS A 290 -13.46 22.88 15.27
CA HIS A 290 -14.81 23.37 15.50
C HIS A 290 -15.54 22.51 16.53
N ASN A 291 -15.56 21.18 16.31
CA ASN A 291 -16.18 20.19 17.17
C ASN A 291 -15.43 18.84 17.09
N PRO A 292 -15.77 17.82 17.92
CA PRO A 292 -15.08 16.53 17.92
C PRO A 292 -15.12 15.79 16.58
N LEU A 293 -16.19 15.95 15.80
CA LEU A 293 -16.33 15.34 14.48
C LEU A 293 -15.39 15.99 13.45
N GLY A 294 -15.25 17.32 13.47
CA GLY A 294 -14.29 18.05 12.65
C GLY A 294 -12.86 17.57 12.89
N GLU A 295 -12.47 17.38 14.16
CA GLU A 295 -11.15 16.86 14.51
C GLU A 295 -10.96 15.42 14.01
N LEU A 296 -11.93 14.54 14.25
CA LEU A 296 -11.85 13.13 13.87
C LEU A 296 -11.77 12.94 12.35
N THR A 297 -12.63 13.65 11.61
CA THR A 297 -12.64 13.60 10.13
C THR A 297 -11.37 14.19 9.55
N HIS A 298 -10.83 15.27 10.12
CA HIS A 298 -9.59 15.87 9.63
C HIS A 298 -8.38 14.93 9.79
N LYS A 299 -8.30 14.19 10.90
CA LYS A 299 -7.26 13.17 11.13
C LYS A 299 -7.37 11.97 10.16
N ARG A 300 -8.57 11.70 9.62
CA ARG A 300 -8.86 10.59 8.69
C ARG A 300 -8.96 11.01 7.23
N ARG A 301 -8.58 12.26 6.93
CA ARG A 301 -8.64 12.84 5.59
C ARG A 301 -7.47 12.36 4.73
N LEU A 302 -7.77 12.04 3.48
CA LEU A 302 -6.83 11.69 2.43
C LEU A 302 -6.73 12.85 1.45
N SER A 303 -5.50 13.21 1.07
CA SER A 303 -5.23 14.28 0.11
C SER A 303 -4.39 13.74 -1.05
N ALA A 304 -4.89 13.91 -2.27
CA ALA A 304 -4.12 13.67 -3.50
C ALA A 304 -3.15 14.83 -3.82
N LEU A 305 -3.30 15.96 -3.12
CA LEU A 305 -2.46 17.14 -3.26
C LEU A 305 -1.22 17.05 -2.36
N GLY A 306 -0.10 17.61 -2.81
CA GLY A 306 1.13 17.77 -2.02
C GLY A 306 2.40 17.36 -2.79
N PRO A 307 3.57 17.37 -2.13
CA PRO A 307 4.84 16.98 -2.76
C PRO A 307 4.79 15.54 -3.28
N GLY A 308 4.96 15.37 -4.60
CA GLY A 308 4.86 14.08 -5.28
C GLY A 308 3.43 13.60 -5.58
N GLY A 309 2.42 14.42 -5.29
CA GLY A 309 1.03 14.21 -5.69
C GLY A 309 0.63 15.08 -6.88
N LEU A 310 -0.67 15.31 -7.03
CA LEU A 310 -1.23 16.11 -8.11
C LEU A 310 -1.26 17.60 -7.75
N SER A 311 -1.18 18.45 -8.77
CA SER A 311 -1.58 19.85 -8.65
C SER A 311 -3.04 20.02 -9.06
N ARG A 312 -3.69 21.07 -8.56
CA ARG A 312 -5.10 21.36 -8.88
C ARG A 312 -5.36 21.48 -10.39
N ASP A 313 -4.43 22.09 -11.11
CA ASP A 313 -4.56 22.35 -12.54
C ASP A 313 -4.26 21.12 -13.41
N ARG A 314 -3.50 20.15 -12.88
CA ARG A 314 -3.20 18.88 -13.58
C ARG A 314 -4.22 17.79 -13.28
N ALA A 315 -5.10 17.99 -12.30
CA ALA A 315 -6.12 17.03 -11.95
C ALA A 315 -7.28 17.08 -12.95
N GLY A 316 -7.29 16.12 -13.87
CA GLY A 316 -8.38 15.89 -14.82
C GLY A 316 -9.67 15.39 -14.16
N PHE A 317 -10.66 15.07 -14.99
CA PHE A 317 -11.96 14.57 -14.53
C PHE A 317 -11.84 13.15 -13.93
N GLU A 318 -11.11 12.26 -14.59
CA GLU A 318 -10.94 10.84 -14.20
C GLU A 318 -10.51 10.68 -12.74
N VAL A 319 -9.48 11.41 -12.31
CA VAL A 319 -8.96 11.35 -10.94
C VAL A 319 -9.95 11.85 -9.88
N ARG A 320 -10.92 12.68 -10.27
CA ARG A 320 -11.92 13.26 -9.35
C ARG A 320 -13.16 12.38 -9.23
N ASP A 321 -13.35 11.44 -10.15
CA ASP A 321 -14.52 10.60 -10.19
C ASP A 321 -14.48 9.49 -9.13
N VAL A 322 -15.63 8.87 -8.88
CA VAL A 322 -15.75 7.75 -7.94
C VAL A 322 -15.46 6.46 -8.67
N HIS A 323 -14.38 5.79 -8.27
CA HIS A 323 -13.99 4.49 -8.80
C HIS A 323 -14.65 3.34 -8.03
N TYR A 324 -14.97 2.22 -8.68
CA TYR A 324 -15.60 1.06 -8.03
C TYR A 324 -14.77 0.52 -6.85
N SER A 325 -13.43 0.56 -6.97
CA SER A 325 -12.51 0.11 -5.92
C SER A 325 -12.60 0.95 -4.64
N HIS A 326 -13.21 2.13 -4.66
CA HIS A 326 -13.40 2.98 -3.48
C HIS A 326 -14.32 2.34 -2.43
N TYR A 327 -15.18 1.39 -2.83
CA TYR A 327 -16.14 0.74 -1.95
C TYR A 327 -15.45 0.16 -0.70
N GLY A 328 -15.97 0.50 0.49
CA GLY A 328 -15.43 0.06 1.77
C GLY A 328 -14.09 0.69 2.19
N ARG A 329 -13.47 1.52 1.34
CA ARG A 329 -12.11 2.06 1.53
C ARG A 329 -12.10 3.58 1.67
N MET A 330 -12.74 4.27 0.73
CA MET A 330 -12.89 5.73 0.74
C MET A 330 -14.37 6.09 0.64
N CYS A 331 -14.80 7.08 1.40
CA CYS A 331 -16.18 7.54 1.36
C CYS A 331 -16.46 8.24 0.02
N PRO A 332 -17.50 7.83 -0.74
CA PRO A 332 -17.86 8.48 -2.00
C PRO A 332 -18.60 9.81 -1.80
N ILE A 333 -19.12 10.07 -0.60
CA ILE A 333 -19.95 11.25 -0.30
C ILE A 333 -19.15 12.39 0.32
N GLU A 334 -18.23 12.09 1.25
CA GLU A 334 -17.52 13.13 2.00
C GLU A 334 -16.33 13.68 1.23
N THR A 335 -16.57 14.73 0.44
CA THR A 335 -15.54 15.52 -0.23
C THR A 335 -15.87 17.02 -0.15
N PRO A 336 -14.88 17.93 -0.12
CA PRO A 336 -15.14 19.37 -0.17
C PRO A 336 -15.74 19.79 -1.52
N GLU A 337 -16.68 20.72 -1.47
CA GLU A 337 -17.22 21.38 -2.66
C GLU A 337 -16.19 22.31 -3.32
N GLY A 338 -16.38 22.57 -4.61
CA GLY A 338 -15.57 23.51 -5.38
C GLY A 338 -14.28 22.90 -5.94
N PRO A 339 -13.15 23.63 -6.00
CA PRO A 339 -12.00 23.25 -6.81
C PRO A 339 -11.26 21.99 -6.32
N ASN A 340 -11.50 21.56 -5.07
CA ASN A 340 -10.86 20.39 -4.47
C ASN A 340 -11.74 19.13 -4.49
N ILE A 341 -12.92 19.18 -5.13
CA ILE A 341 -13.81 18.01 -5.25
C ILE A 341 -13.07 16.80 -5.81
N GLY A 342 -13.23 15.64 -5.16
CA GLY A 342 -12.60 14.37 -5.51
C GLY A 342 -11.10 14.26 -5.18
N LEU A 343 -10.41 15.38 -4.91
CA LEU A 343 -8.98 15.40 -4.56
C LEU A 343 -8.72 15.26 -3.07
N ILE A 344 -9.73 15.58 -2.26
CA ILE A 344 -9.72 15.43 -0.82
C ILE A 344 -10.90 14.54 -0.47
N ASN A 345 -10.60 13.35 0.05
CA ASN A 345 -11.59 12.35 0.43
C ASN A 345 -11.37 11.95 1.88
N SER A 346 -12.32 11.23 2.47
CA SER A 346 -12.22 10.70 3.83
C SER A 346 -12.18 9.17 3.81
N LEU A 347 -11.40 8.59 4.72
CA LEU A 347 -11.41 7.13 4.93
C LEU A 347 -12.80 6.65 5.35
N ALA A 348 -13.21 5.50 4.81
CA ALA A 348 -14.43 4.82 5.25
C ALA A 348 -14.31 4.34 6.70
N THR A 349 -15.43 3.96 7.32
CA THR A 349 -15.52 3.62 8.76
C THR A 349 -14.60 2.46 9.16
N TYR A 350 -14.68 1.32 8.46
CA TYR A 350 -13.91 0.11 8.78
C TYR A 350 -12.60 -0.05 8.00
N ALA A 351 -12.28 0.89 7.13
CA ALA A 351 -11.07 0.86 6.32
C ALA A 351 -9.80 0.83 7.19
N ARG A 352 -8.82 0.01 6.80
CA ARG A 352 -7.48 -0.04 7.42
C ARG A 352 -6.41 0.24 6.38
N ILE A 353 -5.24 0.66 6.85
CA ILE A 353 -4.06 0.84 6.00
C ILE A 353 -3.08 -0.27 6.36
N ASN A 354 -2.64 -1.03 5.36
CA ASN A 354 -1.67 -2.10 5.57
C ASN A 354 -0.24 -1.60 5.63
N GLU A 355 0.72 -2.50 5.86
CA GLU A 355 2.14 -2.17 5.98
C GLU A 355 2.73 -1.49 4.73
N TYR A 356 2.12 -1.72 3.56
CA TYR A 356 2.55 -1.16 2.28
C TYR A 356 1.87 0.18 1.96
N GLY A 357 0.88 0.59 2.75
CA GLY A 357 0.12 1.82 2.55
C GLY A 357 -1.13 1.66 1.66
N PHE A 358 -1.54 0.45 1.31
CA PHE A 358 -2.80 0.22 0.60
C PHE A 358 -3.98 0.19 1.57
N ILE A 359 -5.16 0.61 1.10
CA ILE A 359 -6.38 0.59 1.90
C ILE A 359 -7.05 -0.78 1.78
N GLU A 360 -7.37 -1.36 2.92
CA GLU A 360 -8.05 -2.65 3.05
C GLU A 360 -9.46 -2.46 3.61
N ALA A 361 -10.39 -3.25 3.11
CA ALA A 361 -11.76 -3.34 3.59
C ALA A 361 -12.01 -4.74 4.19
N PRO A 362 -12.84 -4.84 5.25
CA PRO A 362 -13.14 -6.13 5.87
C PRO A 362 -14.31 -6.84 5.18
N TYR A 363 -14.19 -8.16 5.07
CA TYR A 363 -15.20 -9.05 4.50
C TYR A 363 -15.36 -10.31 5.34
N ARG A 364 -16.57 -10.83 5.45
CA ARG A 364 -16.86 -12.13 6.07
C ARG A 364 -16.59 -13.23 5.04
N LYS A 365 -15.86 -14.26 5.45
CA LYS A 365 -15.57 -15.41 4.59
C LYS A 365 -16.80 -16.30 4.47
N VAL A 366 -17.10 -16.74 3.24
CA VAL A 366 -18.11 -17.78 3.01
C VAL A 366 -17.40 -19.13 2.95
N ASP A 367 -17.81 -20.05 3.81
CA ASP A 367 -17.35 -21.43 3.74
C ASP A 367 -18.09 -22.18 2.63
N LYS A 368 -17.32 -22.79 1.74
CA LYS A 368 -17.77 -23.55 0.56
C LYS A 368 -17.50 -25.06 0.70
N THR A 369 -17.20 -25.54 1.91
CA THR A 369 -17.02 -26.98 2.18
C THR A 369 -18.21 -27.82 1.70
N GLU A 370 -19.43 -27.30 1.83
CA GLU A 370 -20.65 -27.86 1.25
C GLU A 370 -21.17 -26.96 0.11
N PRO A 371 -20.88 -27.27 -1.17
CA PRO A 371 -21.16 -26.37 -2.30
C PRO A 371 -22.62 -25.96 -2.44
N LEU A 372 -23.55 -26.86 -2.07
CA LEU A 372 -25.00 -26.65 -2.17
C LEU A 372 -25.57 -25.80 -1.02
N SER A 373 -24.81 -25.64 0.07
CA SER A 373 -25.20 -24.88 1.27
C SER A 373 -24.04 -24.04 1.78
N PRO A 374 -23.63 -23.00 1.03
CA PRO A 374 -22.54 -22.12 1.47
C PRO A 374 -22.95 -21.35 2.72
N ARG A 375 -22.05 -21.33 3.72
CA ARG A 375 -22.30 -20.75 5.04
C ARG A 375 -21.41 -19.52 5.26
N VAL A 376 -22.02 -18.39 5.62
CA VAL A 376 -21.29 -17.19 6.00
C VAL A 376 -20.72 -17.35 7.41
N THR A 377 -19.40 -17.29 7.51
CA THR A 377 -18.68 -17.38 8.79
C THR A 377 -18.53 -16.02 9.47
N ASP A 378 -18.19 -16.06 10.75
CA ASP A 378 -17.81 -14.85 11.51
C ASP A 378 -16.33 -14.49 11.37
N GLU A 379 -15.57 -15.24 10.56
CA GLU A 379 -14.18 -14.92 10.24
C GLU A 379 -14.13 -13.71 9.30
N VAL A 380 -13.51 -12.61 9.77
CA VAL A 380 -13.35 -11.37 9.01
C VAL A 380 -11.95 -11.29 8.42
N VAL A 381 -11.87 -11.20 7.09
CA VAL A 381 -10.63 -11.05 6.33
C VAL A 381 -10.56 -9.64 5.77
N TYR A 382 -9.41 -8.97 5.95
CA TYR A 382 -9.13 -7.68 5.35
C TYR A 382 -8.49 -7.88 3.98
N MET A 383 -9.03 -7.25 2.94
CA MET A 383 -8.54 -7.41 1.56
C MET A 383 -8.24 -6.07 0.90
N THR A 384 -7.15 -6.04 0.14
CA THR A 384 -6.81 -4.92 -0.75
C THR A 384 -7.69 -4.94 -2.00
N ALA A 385 -7.75 -3.82 -2.74
CA ALA A 385 -8.57 -3.75 -3.97
C ALA A 385 -8.14 -4.80 -5.01
N ASP A 386 -6.82 -5.01 -5.19
CA ASP A 386 -6.28 -6.02 -6.11
C ASP A 386 -6.67 -7.47 -5.74
N GLU A 387 -6.94 -7.74 -4.47
CA GLU A 387 -7.32 -9.07 -3.98
C GLU A 387 -8.82 -9.28 -4.09
N GLU A 388 -9.61 -8.24 -3.79
CA GLU A 388 -11.07 -8.25 -3.96
C GLU A 388 -11.48 -8.54 -5.41
N ASP A 389 -10.77 -7.99 -6.40
CA ASP A 389 -11.08 -8.15 -7.83
C ASP A 389 -11.09 -9.60 -8.35
N LYS A 390 -10.63 -10.55 -7.54
CA LYS A 390 -10.61 -11.99 -7.86
C LYS A 390 -11.85 -12.73 -7.38
N TYR A 391 -12.66 -12.12 -6.51
CA TYR A 391 -13.71 -12.79 -5.77
C TYR A 391 -15.07 -12.14 -6.02
N ILE A 392 -16.14 -12.92 -5.84
CA ILE A 392 -17.51 -12.42 -5.88
C ILE A 392 -17.94 -12.08 -4.45
N VAL A 393 -18.31 -10.82 -4.21
CA VAL A 393 -18.69 -10.32 -2.88
C VAL A 393 -20.18 -10.03 -2.81
N ALA A 394 -20.88 -10.68 -1.87
CA ALA A 394 -22.29 -10.44 -1.58
C ALA A 394 -22.52 -9.20 -0.71
N GLN A 395 -23.68 -8.57 -0.87
CA GLN A 395 -24.08 -7.41 -0.08
C GLN A 395 -24.41 -7.78 1.37
N ALA A 396 -24.22 -6.83 2.30
CA ALA A 396 -24.45 -7.05 3.73
C ALA A 396 -25.94 -7.18 4.12
N ASN A 397 -26.86 -6.81 3.24
CA ASN A 397 -28.32 -6.84 3.45
C ASN A 397 -28.97 -8.15 2.95
N GLU A 398 -28.22 -9.06 2.33
CA GLU A 398 -28.76 -10.33 1.88
C GLU A 398 -29.23 -11.17 3.10
N PRO A 399 -30.46 -11.70 3.09
CA PRO A 399 -31.00 -12.43 4.24
C PRO A 399 -30.31 -13.77 4.44
N LEU A 400 -29.87 -14.02 5.68
CA LEU A 400 -29.27 -15.26 6.14
C LEU A 400 -30.22 -15.99 7.11
N ASP A 401 -30.13 -17.32 7.16
CA ASP A 401 -30.77 -18.13 8.20
C ASP A 401 -30.02 -18.06 9.55
N GLU A 402 -30.55 -18.73 10.59
CA GLU A 402 -29.93 -18.76 11.93
C GLU A 402 -28.55 -19.45 11.96
N GLU A 403 -28.26 -20.31 10.97
CA GLU A 403 -27.00 -21.04 10.86
C GLU A 403 -25.97 -20.30 9.96
N GLY A 404 -26.39 -19.25 9.26
CA GLY A 404 -25.58 -18.39 8.41
C GLY A 404 -25.62 -18.72 6.92
N HIS A 405 -26.58 -19.52 6.43
CA HIS A 405 -26.75 -19.80 5.00
C HIS A 405 -27.64 -18.78 4.31
N PHE A 406 -27.45 -18.61 3.00
CA PHE A 406 -28.29 -17.75 2.19
C PHE A 406 -29.70 -18.34 2.01
N ILE A 407 -30.73 -17.55 2.33
CA ILE A 407 -32.14 -17.95 2.13
C ILE A 407 -32.48 -18.00 0.63
N ASN A 408 -31.94 -17.05 -0.12
CA ASN A 408 -32.17 -16.95 -1.56
C ASN A 408 -31.13 -17.77 -2.34
N ASN A 409 -31.57 -18.41 -3.43
CA ASN A 409 -30.64 -19.10 -4.34
C ASN A 409 -29.86 -18.14 -5.26
N SER A 410 -30.47 -16.99 -5.56
CA SER A 410 -29.89 -15.91 -6.35
C SER A 410 -29.56 -14.76 -5.41
N VAL A 411 -28.27 -14.52 -5.20
CA VAL A 411 -27.74 -13.53 -4.24
C VAL A 411 -27.23 -12.31 -5.00
N SER A 412 -27.52 -11.11 -4.49
CA SER A 412 -26.98 -9.88 -5.04
C SER A 412 -25.49 -9.76 -4.71
N GLY A 413 -24.65 -9.71 -5.73
CA GLY A 413 -23.20 -9.63 -5.56
C GLY A 413 -22.53 -8.66 -6.52
N ARG A 414 -21.28 -8.33 -6.21
CA ARG A 414 -20.40 -7.55 -7.09
C ARG A 414 -19.20 -8.39 -7.53
N PHE A 415 -18.82 -8.21 -8.79
CA PHE A 415 -17.55 -8.68 -9.34
C PHE A 415 -16.94 -7.54 -10.16
N LYS A 416 -15.84 -6.97 -9.66
CA LYS A 416 -15.23 -5.74 -10.20
C LYS A 416 -16.26 -4.61 -10.31
N GLU A 417 -16.54 -4.12 -11.52
CA GLU A 417 -17.51 -3.06 -11.81
C GLU A 417 -18.95 -3.58 -11.91
N GLU A 418 -19.14 -4.87 -12.19
CA GLU A 418 -20.46 -5.42 -12.48
C GLU A 418 -21.17 -5.84 -11.19
N THR A 419 -22.34 -5.24 -10.96
CA THR A 419 -23.27 -5.67 -9.92
C THR A 419 -24.37 -6.49 -10.59
N SER A 420 -24.41 -7.78 -10.29
CA SER A 420 -25.37 -8.71 -10.86
C SER A 420 -25.80 -9.75 -9.84
N SER A 421 -26.80 -10.55 -10.20
CA SER A 421 -27.26 -11.64 -9.35
C SER A 421 -26.47 -12.91 -9.66
N TYR A 422 -25.85 -13.49 -8.63
CA TYR A 422 -25.04 -14.69 -8.74
C TYR A 422 -25.70 -15.86 -8.01
N ASP A 423 -25.42 -17.08 -8.46
CA ASP A 423 -25.77 -18.27 -7.70
C ASP A 423 -25.02 -18.28 -6.37
N LYS A 424 -25.69 -18.65 -5.28
CA LYS A 424 -25.10 -18.68 -3.93
C LYS A 424 -23.78 -19.47 -3.84
N GLU A 425 -23.62 -20.51 -4.67
CA GLU A 425 -22.42 -21.36 -4.72
C GLU A 425 -21.17 -20.60 -5.19
N LYS A 426 -21.35 -19.55 -6.02
CA LYS A 426 -20.27 -18.76 -6.59
C LYS A 426 -19.77 -17.67 -5.64
N VAL A 427 -20.58 -17.23 -4.68
CA VAL A 427 -20.23 -16.15 -3.73
C VAL A 427 -19.09 -16.58 -2.80
N ASP A 428 -17.99 -15.82 -2.77
CA ASP A 428 -16.80 -16.13 -1.96
C ASP A 428 -16.78 -15.40 -0.62
N TYR A 429 -17.27 -14.16 -0.60
CA TYR A 429 -17.22 -13.27 0.56
C TYR A 429 -18.51 -12.47 0.70
N MET A 430 -18.75 -11.90 1.89
CA MET A 430 -19.88 -11.01 2.16
C MET A 430 -19.41 -9.74 2.88
N ASP A 431 -20.00 -8.60 2.56
CA ASP A 431 -19.76 -7.34 3.27
C ASP A 431 -20.10 -7.47 4.78
N VAL A 432 -19.33 -6.83 5.66
CA VAL A 432 -19.55 -6.92 7.13
C VAL A 432 -20.75 -6.09 7.59
N SER A 433 -20.93 -4.91 7.02
CA SER A 433 -21.98 -3.97 7.42
C SER A 433 -22.26 -2.98 6.30
N PRO A 434 -23.52 -2.56 6.08
CA PRO A 434 -23.85 -1.48 5.13
C PRO A 434 -23.12 -0.16 5.45
N LYS A 435 -22.77 0.07 6.73
CA LYS A 435 -22.07 1.29 7.18
C LYS A 435 -20.62 1.36 6.72
N MET A 436 -20.06 0.27 6.18
CA MET A 436 -18.65 0.21 5.76
C MET A 436 -18.32 1.07 4.56
N VAL A 437 -19.31 1.45 3.75
CA VAL A 437 -19.13 2.26 2.54
C VAL A 437 -18.84 3.72 2.88
N PHE A 438 -19.38 4.21 4.00
CA PHE A 438 -19.40 5.63 4.33
C PHE A 438 -18.30 6.02 5.33
N SER A 439 -18.01 7.32 5.41
CA SER A 439 -17.15 7.88 6.46
C SER A 439 -17.92 8.04 7.77
N VAL A 440 -17.19 8.37 8.84
CA VAL A 440 -17.80 8.62 10.16
C VAL A 440 -18.81 9.77 10.12
N ALA A 441 -18.54 10.85 9.38
CA ALA A 441 -19.46 11.98 9.28
C ALA A 441 -20.72 11.63 8.50
N THR A 442 -20.57 11.00 7.33
CA THR A 442 -21.73 10.60 6.53
C THR A 442 -22.59 9.57 7.26
N ALA A 443 -21.98 8.64 7.99
CA ALA A 443 -22.70 7.61 8.73
C ALA A 443 -23.45 8.11 9.98
N LEU A 444 -23.26 9.38 10.38
CA LEU A 444 -24.05 10.05 11.43
C LEU A 444 -25.39 10.61 10.93
N ILE A 445 -25.62 10.64 9.61
CA ILE A 445 -26.87 11.12 9.01
C ILE A 445 -27.92 10.00 9.10
N PRO A 446 -29.01 10.17 9.86
CA PRO A 446 -30.11 9.19 9.86
C PRO A 446 -30.88 9.27 8.53
N PHE A 447 -31.44 8.15 8.09
CA PHE A 447 -32.23 8.04 6.85
C PHE A 447 -31.47 8.44 5.56
N LEU A 448 -30.15 8.24 5.55
CA LEU A 448 -29.26 8.56 4.44
C LEU A 448 -29.73 7.96 3.11
N GLU A 449 -30.35 6.78 3.15
CA GLU A 449 -30.90 6.07 1.99
C GLU A 449 -32.04 6.83 1.28
N ASN A 450 -32.66 7.81 1.94
CA ASN A 450 -33.74 8.63 1.38
C ASN A 450 -33.24 10.00 0.88
N ASP A 451 -31.96 10.31 1.09
CA ASP A 451 -31.35 11.59 0.72
C ASP A 451 -30.61 11.49 -0.61
N ASP A 452 -30.67 12.57 -1.39
CA ASP A 452 -29.81 12.72 -2.57
C ASP A 452 -28.33 12.81 -2.16
N ALA A 453 -27.44 12.22 -2.95
CA ALA A 453 -26.01 12.17 -2.66
C ALA A 453 -25.38 13.56 -2.48
N ASN A 454 -25.81 14.57 -3.25
CA ASN A 454 -25.29 15.93 -3.11
C ASN A 454 -25.73 16.57 -1.79
N ARG A 455 -26.95 16.26 -1.33
CA ARG A 455 -27.47 16.75 -0.04
C ARG A 455 -26.79 16.07 1.12
N ALA A 456 -26.54 14.76 1.02
CA ALA A 456 -25.74 14.03 1.99
C ALA A 456 -24.31 14.60 2.09
N LEU A 457 -23.69 14.95 0.96
CA LEU A 457 -22.37 15.60 0.91
C LEU A 457 -22.38 16.94 1.66
N MET A 458 -23.35 17.81 1.36
CA MET A 458 -23.51 19.09 2.05
C MET A 458 -23.74 18.88 3.56
N GLY A 459 -24.59 17.92 3.92
CA GLY A 459 -24.90 17.58 5.31
C GLY A 459 -23.66 17.14 6.09
N ALA A 460 -22.89 16.20 5.55
CA ALA A 460 -21.63 15.74 6.16
C ALA A 460 -20.62 16.89 6.32
N ASN A 461 -20.53 17.79 5.34
CA ASN A 461 -19.66 18.96 5.41
C ASN A 461 -20.11 19.97 6.47
N MET A 462 -21.42 20.24 6.57
CA MET A 462 -21.99 21.18 7.55
C MET A 462 -21.84 20.68 8.99
N GLN A 463 -21.97 19.38 9.24
CA GLN A 463 -21.80 18.81 10.58
C GLN A 463 -20.41 19.11 11.18
N ARG A 464 -19.36 19.19 10.36
CA ARG A 464 -18.00 19.50 10.83
C ARG A 464 -17.82 20.95 11.27
N GLN A 465 -18.66 21.85 10.77
CA GLN A 465 -18.59 23.29 11.07
C GLN A 465 -19.52 23.67 12.24
N ALA A 466 -20.34 22.74 12.74
CA ALA A 466 -21.25 22.98 13.83
C ALA A 466 -20.48 23.40 15.10
N VAL A 467 -20.92 24.49 15.74
CA VAL A 467 -20.27 25.04 16.94
C VAL A 467 -20.88 24.41 18.19
N PRO A 468 -20.06 23.91 19.14
CA PRO A 468 -20.56 23.40 20.42
C PRO A 468 -21.31 24.49 21.20
N LEU A 469 -22.52 24.15 21.68
CA LEU A 469 -23.36 25.04 22.47
C LEU A 469 -23.01 24.99 23.96
N LEU A 470 -23.54 25.94 24.74
CA LEU A 470 -23.35 25.99 26.20
C LEU A 470 -23.99 24.79 26.91
N PHE A 471 -25.12 24.33 26.40
CA PHE A 471 -25.82 23.13 26.86
C PHE A 471 -25.89 22.15 25.70
N THR A 472 -25.45 20.93 25.94
CA THR A 472 -25.39 19.85 24.95
C THR A 472 -26.54 18.89 25.20
N GLU A 473 -27.26 18.54 24.15
CA GLU A 473 -28.32 17.54 24.15
C GLU A 473 -27.98 16.46 23.14
N ALA A 474 -28.29 15.20 23.46
CA ALA A 474 -28.11 14.10 22.52
C ALA A 474 -29.19 14.15 21.44
N PRO A 475 -28.88 13.76 20.19
CA PRO A 475 -29.90 13.71 19.14
C PRO A 475 -30.99 12.69 19.52
N THR A 476 -32.25 13.08 19.37
CA THR A 476 -33.40 12.17 19.64
C THR A 476 -33.43 11.01 18.64
N VAL A 477 -33.04 11.26 17.40
CA VAL A 477 -32.89 10.26 16.34
C VAL A 477 -31.41 10.18 15.98
N GLY A 478 -30.79 9.05 16.32
CA GLY A 478 -29.38 8.78 16.06
C GLY A 478 -29.15 7.49 15.28
N THR A 479 -27.89 7.25 14.93
CA THR A 479 -27.44 6.13 14.09
C THR A 479 -26.68 5.05 14.86
N GLY A 480 -26.29 5.35 16.11
CA GLY A 480 -25.50 4.49 16.99
C GLY A 480 -23.98 4.68 16.85
N ILE A 481 -23.52 5.57 15.97
CA ILE A 481 -22.09 5.87 15.77
C ILE A 481 -21.61 7.00 16.69
N GLU A 482 -22.53 7.81 17.23
CA GLU A 482 -22.27 9.02 17.99
C GLU A 482 -21.33 8.77 19.18
N ALA A 483 -21.64 7.73 19.97
CA ALA A 483 -20.84 7.36 21.14
C ALA A 483 -19.41 6.96 20.74
N LYS A 484 -19.27 6.16 19.68
CA LYS A 484 -17.97 5.71 19.19
C LYS A 484 -17.15 6.87 18.63
N ALA A 485 -17.77 7.77 17.87
CA ALA A 485 -17.13 8.97 17.34
C ALA A 485 -16.66 9.91 18.47
N ALA A 486 -17.45 10.09 19.52
CA ALA A 486 -17.08 10.90 20.68
C ALA A 486 -15.88 10.32 21.43
N ILE A 487 -15.87 9.01 21.68
CA ILE A 487 -14.76 8.31 22.35
C ILE A 487 -13.48 8.41 21.50
N ASP A 488 -13.56 8.03 20.22
CA ASP A 488 -12.39 7.96 19.33
C ASP A 488 -11.85 9.35 18.93
N SER A 489 -12.62 10.42 19.09
CA SER A 489 -12.13 11.79 18.91
C SER A 489 -11.00 12.15 19.88
N GLY A 490 -10.97 11.52 21.06
CA GLY A 490 -10.04 11.83 22.15
C GLY A 490 -10.42 13.05 22.98
N VAL A 491 -11.57 13.68 22.71
CA VAL A 491 -12.08 14.81 23.50
C VAL A 491 -12.72 14.33 24.82
N CYS A 492 -13.32 13.14 24.82
CA CYS A 492 -13.87 12.50 26.00
C CYS A 492 -12.75 11.85 26.83
N ILE A 493 -12.84 11.98 28.16
CA ILE A 493 -11.92 11.29 29.07
C ILE A 493 -12.52 9.93 29.43
N VAL A 494 -11.77 8.90 29.11
CA VAL A 494 -12.10 7.49 29.31
C VAL A 494 -11.34 6.94 30.52
N SER A 495 -11.98 6.07 31.31
CA SER A 495 -11.30 5.37 32.40
C SER A 495 -10.39 4.27 31.85
N LYS A 496 -9.14 4.23 32.30
CA LYS A 496 -8.16 3.20 31.91
C LYS A 496 -8.35 1.87 32.64
N LYS A 497 -9.02 1.90 33.80
CA LYS A 497 -9.19 0.75 34.71
C LYS A 497 -10.58 0.79 35.32
N ALA A 498 -11.09 -0.40 35.65
CA ALA A 498 -12.31 -0.51 36.44
C ALA A 498 -12.06 -0.06 37.88
N GLY A 499 -13.06 0.59 38.48
CA GLY A 499 -12.96 1.11 39.83
C GLY A 499 -14.19 1.88 40.29
N VAL A 500 -14.12 2.43 41.50
CA VAL A 500 -15.17 3.24 42.10
C VAL A 500 -14.71 4.70 42.17
N VAL A 501 -15.60 5.61 41.77
CA VAL A 501 -15.32 7.05 41.79
C VAL A 501 -15.26 7.56 43.24
N GLU A 502 -14.06 7.91 43.70
CA GLU A 502 -13.81 8.36 45.08
C GLU A 502 -14.14 9.85 45.24
N ARG A 503 -13.78 10.67 44.24
CA ARG A 503 -13.95 12.11 44.28
C ARG A 503 -14.23 12.67 42.89
N VAL A 504 -15.28 13.48 42.78
CA VAL A 504 -15.62 14.23 41.57
C VAL A 504 -15.59 15.72 41.90
N VAL A 505 -14.72 16.47 41.22
CA VAL A 505 -14.72 17.94 41.23
C VAL A 505 -14.71 18.46 39.80
N ALA A 506 -15.11 19.71 39.59
CA ALA A 506 -15.27 20.25 38.24
C ALA A 506 -13.99 20.22 37.37
N LYS A 507 -12.80 20.16 37.98
CA LYS A 507 -11.49 20.14 37.28
C LYS A 507 -10.77 18.79 37.34
N GLU A 508 -11.23 17.85 38.16
CA GLU A 508 -10.51 16.62 38.44
C GLU A 508 -11.45 15.51 38.90
N ILE A 509 -11.20 14.28 38.44
CA ILE A 509 -11.92 13.08 38.85
C ILE A 509 -10.88 12.09 39.40
N THR A 510 -11.12 11.57 40.60
CA THR A 510 -10.29 10.53 41.23
C THR A 510 -11.08 9.23 41.31
N ILE A 511 -10.53 8.18 40.71
CA ILE A 511 -11.08 6.81 40.73
C ILE A 511 -10.16 5.94 41.58
N LYS A 512 -10.75 5.20 42.53
CA LYS A 512 -10.07 4.13 43.25
C LYS A 512 -10.27 2.85 42.45
N ASN A 513 -9.20 2.37 41.84
CA ASN A 513 -9.21 1.18 41.01
C ASN A 513 -9.34 -0.09 41.85
N ASP A 514 -9.82 -1.17 41.23
CA ASP A 514 -9.99 -2.47 41.89
C ASP A 514 -8.64 -3.09 42.35
N ASP A 515 -7.53 -2.67 41.74
CA ASP A 515 -6.15 -3.06 42.11
C ASP A 515 -5.56 -2.22 43.27
N ASN A 516 -6.40 -1.46 43.99
CA ASN A 516 -6.03 -0.50 45.03
C ASN A 516 -5.15 0.68 44.58
N THR A 517 -4.92 0.87 43.28
CA THR A 517 -4.29 2.09 42.77
C THR A 517 -5.30 3.24 42.64
N LYS A 518 -4.81 4.48 42.58
CA LYS A 518 -5.65 5.67 42.32
C LYS A 518 -5.35 6.23 40.95
N SER A 519 -6.39 6.48 40.16
CA SER A 519 -6.29 7.17 38.87
C SER A 519 -6.91 8.55 38.96
N ASN A 520 -6.08 9.59 38.70
CA ASN A 520 -6.52 10.98 38.67
C ASN A 520 -6.63 11.46 37.22
N TYR A 521 -7.78 12.00 36.85
CA TYR A 521 -8.07 12.54 35.54
C TYR A 521 -8.34 14.03 35.64
N ARG A 522 -7.54 14.84 34.94
CA ARG A 522 -7.69 16.30 34.94
C ARG A 522 -8.55 16.74 33.76
N LEU A 523 -9.57 17.55 34.05
CA LEU A 523 -10.51 18.08 33.06
C LEU A 523 -10.03 19.44 32.53
N ILE A 524 -10.15 19.66 31.23
CA ILE A 524 -9.90 20.94 30.56
C ILE A 524 -11.08 21.87 30.83
N LYS A 525 -10.80 23.10 31.25
CA LYS A 525 -11.82 24.13 31.50
C LYS A 525 -11.54 25.40 30.71
N PHE A 526 -12.54 25.84 29.94
CA PHE A 526 -12.56 27.11 29.20
C PHE A 526 -11.28 27.38 28.38
N ALA A 527 -10.74 26.34 27.75
CA ALA A 527 -9.60 26.50 26.85
C ALA A 527 -10.07 26.97 25.47
N LYS A 528 -9.25 27.77 24.78
CA LYS A 528 -9.55 28.25 23.44
C LYS A 528 -9.08 27.22 22.40
N SER A 529 -9.93 26.87 21.44
CA SER A 529 -9.56 26.05 20.27
C SER A 529 -8.86 26.88 19.18
N ASN A 530 -8.31 26.22 18.16
CA ASN A 530 -7.73 26.90 16.99
C ASN A 530 -8.70 27.87 16.31
N GLN A 531 -9.98 27.50 16.21
CA GLN A 531 -11.05 28.29 15.59
C GLN A 531 -11.69 29.29 16.57
N GLY A 532 -11.17 29.41 17.80
CA GLY A 532 -11.67 30.35 18.80
C GLY A 532 -12.93 29.89 19.55
N THR A 533 -13.33 28.63 19.39
CA THR A 533 -14.40 28.01 20.19
C THR A 533 -13.89 27.64 21.59
N CYS A 534 -14.81 27.28 22.50
CA CYS A 534 -14.51 26.93 23.88
C CYS A 534 -14.45 25.41 24.08
N ILE A 535 -13.29 24.90 24.51
CA ILE A 535 -13.10 23.51 24.94
C ILE A 535 -13.34 23.44 26.45
N ASN A 536 -14.41 22.77 26.84
CA ASN A 536 -14.84 22.65 28.24
C ASN A 536 -15.36 21.24 28.54
N GLN A 537 -14.62 20.49 29.36
CA GLN A 537 -15.01 19.15 29.79
C GLN A 537 -15.84 19.21 31.08
N ARG A 538 -16.89 18.39 31.16
CA ARG A 538 -17.76 18.26 32.33
C ARG A 538 -17.71 16.81 32.84
N PRO A 539 -17.67 16.60 34.16
CA PRO A 539 -17.79 15.25 34.71
C PRO A 539 -19.20 14.72 34.44
N VAL A 540 -19.29 13.47 33.99
CA VAL A 540 -20.55 12.74 33.76
C VAL A 540 -20.88 11.81 34.95
N VAL A 541 -19.85 11.28 35.60
CA VAL A 541 -19.97 10.36 36.74
C VAL A 541 -20.20 11.09 38.06
N ASN A 542 -20.87 10.41 38.99
CA ASN A 542 -21.07 10.85 40.36
C ASN A 542 -20.13 10.11 41.32
N LYS A 543 -19.96 10.67 42.53
CA LYS A 543 -19.21 10.01 43.59
C LYS A 543 -19.91 8.71 44.00
N GLY A 544 -19.16 7.62 44.03
CA GLY A 544 -19.65 6.29 44.38
C GLY A 544 -20.05 5.43 43.17
N ASP A 545 -20.10 6.00 41.96
CA ASP A 545 -20.38 5.22 40.76
C ASP A 545 -19.24 4.24 40.49
N ARG A 546 -19.60 3.04 40.02
CA ARG A 546 -18.64 2.06 39.50
C ARG A 546 -18.44 2.30 38.01
N VAL A 547 -17.19 2.37 37.57
CA VAL A 547 -16.81 2.52 36.16
C VAL A 547 -16.02 1.30 35.71
N GLU A 548 -16.15 0.97 34.43
CA GLU A 548 -15.33 -0.04 33.76
C GLU A 548 -14.20 0.61 32.96
N ALA A 549 -13.32 -0.20 32.39
CA ALA A 549 -12.29 0.30 31.49
C ALA A 549 -12.87 0.50 30.09
N GLY A 550 -12.67 1.69 29.50
CA GLY A 550 -13.24 2.07 28.20
C GLY A 550 -14.41 3.03 28.29
#